data_AF-A0A2S9Q169-F1
#
_entry.id   AF-A0A2S9Q169-F1
#
_cell.length_a   1.000
_cell.length_b   1.000
_cell.length_c   1.000
_cell.angle_alpha   90.00
_cell.angle_beta   90.00
_cell.angle_gamma   90.00
#
_symmetry.space_group_name_H-M   'P 1'
#
loop_
_entity.id
_entity.type
_entity.pdbx_description
1 polymer ?
#
loop_
_entity_poly.entity_id
_entity_poly.type
_entity_poly.pdbx_seq_one_letter_code
_entity_poly.pdbx_strand_id
1 'polypeptide(L)'
;MKRSIVASALIVAAVTGAGLTGTAQALPYNGDGQSDTVVQKSEPTYTFAKSMGPNPGLYTDFADNYWVGSNNPPSGYFLIDQHCAYMSVHWLRHGHDANGLRFANFDESTRIDAADHVRKWAGEGGLAAQVAYARQSLGGHEVSRAEINHSVAAGAFAAGTQIWFGNSQHAEAAVVTSQGKYLMYDPNTGKAVTRDAQGFATYVAHKDTFVVSG
;
A
#
# COMPACT_ATOMS: atom_id res chain seq x y z
N MET A 1 52.30 -11.80 -27.22
CA MET A 1 51.35 -12.88 -27.55
C MET A 1 51.66 -14.11 -26.72
N LYS A 2 50.82 -14.45 -25.73
CA LYS A 2 50.60 -15.80 -25.20
C LYS A 2 49.18 -15.79 -24.62
N ARG A 3 48.23 -16.36 -25.35
CA ARG A 3 46.84 -16.54 -24.89
C ARG A 3 46.84 -17.73 -23.94
N SER A 4 46.47 -17.50 -22.68
CA SER A 4 46.16 -18.59 -21.74
C SER A 4 44.68 -18.92 -21.89
N ILE A 5 44.39 -20.14 -22.35
CA ILE A 5 43.04 -20.71 -22.40
C ILE A 5 42.81 -21.33 -21.02
N VAL A 6 41.95 -20.73 -20.21
CA VAL A 6 41.47 -21.38 -18.99
C VAL A 6 40.31 -22.27 -19.40
N ALA A 7 40.53 -23.58 -19.31
CA ALA A 7 39.50 -24.58 -19.49
C ALA A 7 38.54 -24.53 -18.30
N SER A 8 37.29 -24.14 -18.54
CA SER A 8 36.21 -24.30 -17.57
C SER A 8 35.88 -25.78 -17.45
N ALA A 9 36.22 -26.39 -16.31
CA ALA A 9 35.75 -27.72 -15.97
C ALA A 9 34.26 -27.64 -15.61
N LEU A 10 33.41 -28.21 -16.46
CA LEU A 10 32.00 -28.42 -16.17
C LEU A 10 31.87 -29.66 -15.28
N ILE A 11 31.71 -29.49 -13.97
CA ILE A 11 31.28 -30.58 -13.09
C ILE A 11 29.76 -30.51 -12.98
N VAL A 12 29.06 -31.35 -13.74
CA VAL A 12 27.62 -31.58 -13.58
C VAL A 12 27.46 -32.64 -12.49
N ALA A 13 27.11 -32.22 -11.28
CA ALA A 13 26.57 -33.13 -10.28
C ALA A 13 25.08 -33.34 -10.59
N ALA A 14 24.74 -34.50 -11.14
CA ALA A 14 23.35 -34.92 -11.28
C ALA A 14 22.79 -35.27 -9.90
N VAL A 15 21.94 -34.39 -9.34
CA VAL A 15 21.08 -34.75 -8.21
C VAL A 15 19.75 -35.21 -8.78
N THR A 16 19.54 -36.52 -8.78
CA THR A 16 18.24 -37.14 -9.06
C THR A 16 17.35 -36.96 -7.84
N GLY A 17 16.42 -36.01 -7.91
CA GLY A 17 15.34 -35.82 -6.93
C GLY A 17 14.23 -35.01 -7.58
N ALA A 18 13.05 -35.60 -7.71
CA ALA A 18 11.94 -35.07 -8.48
C ALA A 18 11.42 -33.72 -7.93
N GLY A 19 11.22 -32.74 -8.83
CA GLY A 19 10.21 -31.70 -8.64
C GLY A 19 10.68 -30.30 -8.24
N LEU A 20 11.68 -29.71 -8.90
CA LEU A 20 11.94 -28.26 -8.85
C LEU A 20 12.42 -27.75 -10.21
N THR A 21 11.57 -27.03 -10.95
CA THR A 21 11.98 -26.27 -12.14
C THR A 21 12.41 -24.86 -11.71
N GLY A 22 13.53 -24.77 -11.02
CA GLY A 22 14.25 -23.50 -10.81
C GLY A 22 15.47 -23.49 -11.70
N THR A 23 15.58 -22.53 -12.63
CA THR A 23 16.81 -22.35 -13.40
C THR A 23 17.83 -21.61 -12.52
N ALA A 24 18.90 -22.29 -12.12
CA ALA A 24 20.01 -21.64 -11.44
C ALA A 24 20.82 -20.83 -12.46
N GLN A 25 20.83 -19.49 -12.33
CA GLN A 25 21.79 -18.64 -13.04
C GLN A 25 23.07 -18.52 -12.19
N ALA A 26 24.21 -18.84 -12.78
CA ALA A 26 25.51 -18.68 -12.13
C ALA A 26 25.96 -17.20 -12.20
N LEU A 27 26.31 -16.63 -11.05
CA LEU A 27 26.97 -15.33 -10.97
C LEU A 27 28.50 -15.48 -11.08
N PRO A 28 29.23 -14.40 -11.45
CA PRO A 28 30.69 -14.40 -11.43
C PRO A 28 31.22 -14.67 -10.01
N TYR A 29 32.26 -15.49 -9.95
CA TYR A 29 32.96 -15.93 -8.75
C TYR A 29 33.64 -14.75 -8.03
N ASN A 30 33.27 -14.50 -6.76
CA ASN A 30 33.81 -13.43 -5.93
C ASN A 30 34.97 -13.89 -5.00
N GLY A 31 35.79 -14.87 -5.38
CA GLY A 31 37.16 -15.02 -4.85
C GLY A 31 37.40 -15.25 -3.34
N ASP A 32 36.38 -15.29 -2.48
CA ASP A 32 36.52 -15.37 -1.01
C ASP A 32 36.26 -16.77 -0.44
N GLY A 33 35.86 -17.73 -1.27
CA GLY A 33 35.66 -19.11 -0.87
C GLY A 33 34.43 -19.34 0.01
N GLN A 34 33.56 -18.34 0.18
CA GLN A 34 32.23 -18.54 0.75
C GLN A 34 31.21 -18.67 -0.38
N SER A 35 30.60 -19.85 -0.50
CA SER A 35 29.41 -20.00 -1.32
C SER A 35 28.24 -19.32 -0.59
N ASP A 36 27.98 -18.05 -0.91
CA ASP A 36 26.75 -17.39 -0.51
C ASP A 36 25.58 -18.16 -1.12
N THR A 37 24.87 -18.90 -0.27
CA THR A 37 23.62 -19.53 -0.69
C THR A 37 22.58 -18.43 -0.80
N VAL A 38 22.40 -17.88 -2.00
CA VAL A 38 21.24 -17.04 -2.30
C VAL A 38 20.02 -17.94 -2.25
N VAL A 39 19.37 -18.01 -1.09
CA VAL A 39 18.03 -18.59 -0.99
C VAL A 39 17.10 -17.62 -1.73
N GLN A 40 16.72 -17.97 -2.95
CA GLN A 40 15.62 -17.31 -3.64
C GLN A 40 14.37 -17.51 -2.79
N LYS A 41 14.00 -16.47 -2.04
CA LYS A 41 12.75 -16.45 -1.28
C LYS A 41 11.60 -16.50 -2.28
N SER A 42 10.68 -17.44 -2.12
CA SER A 42 9.47 -17.49 -2.95
C SER A 42 8.70 -16.17 -2.83
N GLU A 43 8.10 -15.72 -3.93
CA GLU A 43 7.23 -14.54 -3.92
C GLU A 43 6.05 -14.75 -2.94
N PRO A 44 5.59 -13.67 -2.26
CA PRO A 44 4.41 -13.71 -1.42
C PRO A 44 3.18 -14.24 -2.17
N THR A 45 2.37 -15.08 -1.51
CA THR A 45 1.11 -15.57 -2.07
C THR A 45 -0.07 -14.83 -1.44
N TYR A 46 -1.00 -14.32 -2.27
CA TYR A 46 -2.19 -13.62 -1.82
C TYR A 46 -3.46 -14.41 -2.13
N THR A 47 -4.28 -14.65 -1.10
CA THR A 47 -5.61 -15.25 -1.24
C THR A 47 -6.68 -14.24 -0.83
N PHE A 48 -7.69 -14.05 -1.68
CA PHE A 48 -8.78 -13.13 -1.41
C PHE A 48 -10.04 -13.87 -0.96
N ALA A 49 -10.67 -13.38 0.11
CA ALA A 49 -11.98 -13.86 0.54
C ALA A 49 -13.02 -13.71 -0.58
N LYS A 50 -13.95 -14.67 -0.70
CA LYS A 50 -15.03 -14.60 -1.69
C LYS A 50 -15.97 -13.41 -1.48
N SER A 51 -16.14 -12.99 -0.24
CA SER A 51 -16.92 -11.81 0.15
C SER A 51 -16.12 -11.02 1.18
N MET A 52 -16.07 -9.71 0.99
CA MET A 52 -15.31 -8.79 1.84
C MET A 52 -16.05 -7.46 1.98
N GLY A 53 -15.81 -6.81 3.11
CA GLY A 53 -16.25 -5.45 3.37
C GLY A 53 -15.55 -4.43 2.46
N PRO A 54 -15.91 -3.15 2.58
CA PRO A 54 -15.36 -2.09 1.72
C PRO A 54 -13.83 -1.97 1.83
N ASN A 55 -13.30 -2.07 3.04
CA ASN A 55 -11.88 -2.05 3.38
C ASN A 55 -11.53 -3.33 4.17
N PRO A 56 -11.12 -4.42 3.50
CA PRO A 56 -10.70 -5.65 4.18
C PRO A 56 -9.36 -5.46 4.91
N GLY A 57 -9.09 -6.32 5.88
CA GLY A 57 -7.76 -6.46 6.48
C GLY A 57 -6.86 -7.34 5.63
N LEU A 58 -5.55 -7.12 5.76
CA LEU A 58 -4.50 -8.03 5.33
C LEU A 58 -4.05 -8.88 6.52
N TYR A 59 -4.05 -10.19 6.34
CA TYR A 59 -3.62 -11.14 7.36
C TYR A 59 -2.46 -11.99 6.86
N THR A 60 -1.61 -12.49 7.75
CA THR A 60 -0.51 -13.41 7.41
C THR A 60 -0.38 -14.55 8.41
N ASP A 61 0.14 -15.68 7.95
CA ASP A 61 0.61 -16.80 8.79
C ASP A 61 2.12 -16.75 9.08
N PHE A 62 2.80 -15.66 8.68
CA PHE A 62 4.25 -15.47 8.74
C PHE A 62 5.10 -16.44 7.90
N ALA A 63 4.46 -17.21 7.01
CA ALA A 63 5.11 -18.10 6.05
C ALA A 63 4.98 -17.59 4.60
N ASP A 64 4.97 -16.25 4.44
CA ASP A 64 4.73 -15.52 3.19
C ASP A 64 3.39 -15.84 2.49
N ASN A 65 2.44 -16.42 3.22
CA ASN A 65 1.05 -16.49 2.79
C ASN A 65 0.27 -15.33 3.40
N TYR A 66 -0.53 -14.71 2.56
CA TYR A 66 -1.35 -13.57 2.89
C TYR A 66 -2.80 -13.84 2.53
N TRP A 67 -3.69 -13.46 3.42
CA TRP A 67 -5.13 -13.57 3.21
C TRP A 67 -5.78 -12.20 3.37
N VAL A 68 -6.63 -11.83 2.42
CA VAL A 68 -7.34 -10.54 2.42
C VAL A 68 -8.84 -10.76 2.59
N GLY A 69 -9.41 -10.18 3.64
CA GLY A 69 -10.84 -10.26 3.91
C GLY A 69 -11.26 -9.48 5.16
N SER A 70 -12.55 -9.51 5.50
CA SER A 70 -13.08 -8.70 6.61
C SER A 70 -13.47 -9.51 7.84
N ASN A 71 -13.75 -10.81 7.70
CA ASN A 71 -14.22 -11.66 8.79
C ASN A 71 -13.67 -13.07 8.63
N ASN A 72 -13.39 -13.74 9.74
CA ASN A 72 -13.01 -15.16 9.78
C ASN A 72 -11.80 -15.50 8.90
N PRO A 73 -10.60 -14.92 9.18
CA PRO A 73 -9.39 -15.36 8.50
C PRO A 73 -9.16 -16.87 8.75
N PRO A 74 -8.42 -17.57 7.86
CA PRO A 74 -8.04 -18.95 8.11
C PRO A 74 -7.34 -19.12 9.47
N SER A 75 -7.45 -20.31 10.06
CA SER A 75 -6.77 -20.58 11.33
C SER A 75 -5.27 -20.36 11.21
N GLY A 76 -4.67 -19.68 12.19
CA GLY A 76 -3.24 -19.34 12.20
C GLY A 76 -2.88 -18.03 11.50
N TYR A 77 -3.85 -17.30 10.95
CA TYR A 77 -3.61 -15.99 10.33
C TYR A 77 -3.82 -14.83 11.33
N PHE A 78 -2.93 -13.84 11.27
CA PHE A 78 -2.92 -12.67 12.14
C PHE A 78 -3.07 -11.39 11.32
N LEU A 79 -3.86 -10.44 11.83
CA LEU A 79 -4.06 -9.14 11.17
C LEU A 79 -2.75 -8.35 11.18
N ILE A 80 -2.37 -7.85 10.01
CA ILE A 80 -1.26 -6.91 9.85
C ILE A 80 -1.81 -5.49 9.95
N ASP A 81 -2.69 -5.13 9.01
CA ASP A 81 -3.28 -3.80 8.87
C ASP A 81 -4.44 -3.87 7.87
N GLN A 82 -5.05 -2.74 7.53
CA GLN A 82 -6.09 -2.58 6.53
C GLN A 82 -5.58 -1.80 5.31
N HIS A 83 -6.39 -1.71 4.27
CA HIS A 83 -6.03 -1.10 2.99
C HIS A 83 -6.43 0.38 2.89
N CYS A 84 -6.92 0.99 3.97
CA CYS A 84 -7.49 2.34 3.97
C CYS A 84 -6.55 3.39 3.34
N ALA A 85 -5.28 3.43 3.73
CA ALA A 85 -4.32 4.40 3.20
C ALA A 85 -4.11 4.26 1.69
N TYR A 86 -3.94 3.03 1.20
CA TYR A 86 -3.80 2.75 -0.23
C TYR A 86 -5.06 3.16 -0.99
N MET A 87 -6.23 2.76 -0.49
CA MET A 87 -7.52 3.04 -1.13
C MET A 87 -7.80 4.55 -1.20
N SER A 88 -7.49 5.30 -0.15
CA SER A 88 -7.63 6.76 -0.12
C SER A 88 -6.77 7.44 -1.18
N VAL A 89 -5.50 7.05 -1.30
CA VAL A 89 -4.62 7.55 -2.37
C VAL A 89 -5.14 7.14 -3.74
N HIS A 90 -5.57 5.90 -3.91
CA HIS A 90 -6.09 5.41 -5.19
C HIS A 90 -7.33 6.19 -5.64
N TRP A 91 -8.29 6.43 -4.74
CA TRP A 91 -9.47 7.26 -5.02
C TRP A 91 -9.06 8.70 -5.41
N LEU A 92 -8.06 9.29 -4.75
CA LEU A 92 -7.52 10.60 -5.12
C LEU A 92 -6.86 10.64 -6.50
N ARG A 93 -6.25 9.55 -6.97
CA ARG A 93 -5.51 9.52 -8.24
C ARG A 93 -6.31 9.06 -9.44
N HIS A 94 -7.30 8.20 -9.23
CA HIS A 94 -8.00 7.50 -10.31
C HIS A 94 -9.46 7.92 -10.47
N GLY A 95 -9.94 8.85 -9.65
CA GLY A 95 -11.26 9.48 -9.81
C GLY A 95 -12.05 9.53 -8.50
N HIS A 96 -12.63 10.70 -8.22
CA HIS A 96 -13.27 11.03 -6.95
C HIS A 96 -14.79 10.87 -7.00
N ASP A 97 -15.28 9.72 -7.47
CA ASP A 97 -16.72 9.54 -7.63
C ASP A 97 -17.47 9.59 -6.29
N ALA A 98 -18.66 10.19 -6.29
CA ALA A 98 -19.48 10.37 -5.10
C ALA A 98 -20.02 9.04 -4.51
N ASN A 99 -20.06 7.96 -5.30
CA ASN A 99 -20.40 6.63 -4.82
C ASN A 99 -19.24 6.00 -4.00
N GLY A 100 -18.05 6.60 -4.03
CA GLY A 100 -16.86 6.11 -3.33
C GLY A 100 -16.20 4.94 -4.07
N LEU A 101 -15.44 4.15 -3.31
CA LEU A 101 -14.63 3.05 -3.80
C LEU A 101 -14.61 1.92 -2.79
N ARG A 102 -14.70 0.68 -3.27
CA ARG A 102 -14.61 -0.54 -2.45
C ARG A 102 -13.45 -1.38 -2.95
N PHE A 103 -12.76 -2.08 -2.05
CA PHE A 103 -11.61 -2.91 -2.41
C PHE A 103 -12.00 -4.02 -3.38
N ALA A 104 -13.19 -4.59 -3.21
CA ALA A 104 -13.73 -5.61 -4.10
C ALA A 104 -13.95 -5.12 -5.55
N ASN A 105 -13.97 -3.81 -5.79
CA ASN A 105 -14.13 -3.23 -7.12
C ASN A 105 -12.79 -3.09 -7.87
N PHE A 106 -11.66 -3.27 -7.19
CA PHE A 106 -10.36 -3.32 -7.84
C PHE A 106 -10.22 -4.58 -8.69
N ASP A 107 -9.55 -4.44 -9.84
CA ASP A 107 -9.04 -5.59 -10.56
C ASP A 107 -8.03 -6.37 -9.70
N GLU A 108 -7.73 -7.59 -10.11
CA GLU A 108 -6.84 -8.47 -9.35
C GLU A 108 -5.43 -7.88 -9.18
N SER A 109 -4.89 -7.23 -10.22
CA SER A 109 -3.56 -6.62 -10.15
C SER A 109 -3.47 -5.51 -9.11
N THR A 110 -4.48 -4.66 -9.05
CA THR A 110 -4.60 -3.57 -8.08
C THR A 110 -4.81 -4.10 -6.67
N ARG A 111 -5.54 -5.21 -6.51
CA ARG A 111 -5.71 -5.86 -5.20
C ARG A 111 -4.39 -6.45 -4.68
N ILE A 112 -3.60 -7.06 -5.56
CA ILE A 112 -2.27 -7.58 -5.21
C ILE A 112 -1.33 -6.43 -4.86
N ASP A 113 -1.29 -5.38 -5.67
CA ASP A 113 -0.46 -4.19 -5.41
C ASP A 113 -0.82 -3.51 -4.08
N ALA A 114 -2.10 -3.36 -3.79
CA ALA A 114 -2.58 -2.83 -2.52
C ALA A 114 -2.15 -3.70 -1.32
N ALA A 115 -2.29 -5.02 -1.44
CA ALA A 115 -1.89 -5.95 -0.38
C ALA A 115 -0.36 -5.98 -0.18
N ASP A 116 0.42 -5.84 -1.25
CA ASP A 116 1.88 -5.77 -1.17
C ASP A 116 2.38 -4.47 -0.52
N HIS A 117 1.74 -3.34 -0.81
CA HIS A 117 2.02 -2.08 -0.11
C HIS A 117 1.76 -2.20 1.40
N VAL A 118 0.59 -2.72 1.78
CA VAL A 118 0.26 -2.91 3.20
C VAL A 118 1.25 -3.85 3.90
N ARG A 119 1.62 -4.95 3.23
CA ARG A 119 2.67 -5.88 3.71
C ARG A 119 4.00 -5.16 3.96
N LYS A 120 4.45 -4.34 3.01
CA LYS A 120 5.72 -3.60 3.11
C LYS A 120 5.66 -2.55 4.22
N TRP A 121 4.61 -1.75 4.28
CA TRP A 121 4.45 -0.72 5.31
C TRP A 121 4.50 -1.28 6.73
N ALA A 122 3.95 -2.46 6.96
CA ALA A 122 4.04 -3.12 8.27
C ALA A 122 5.49 -3.38 8.72
N GLY A 123 6.41 -3.63 7.78
CA GLY A 123 7.85 -3.75 8.05
C GLY A 123 8.63 -2.43 8.01
N GLU A 124 8.05 -1.38 7.41
CA GLU A 124 8.72 -0.10 7.11
C GLU A 124 8.29 1.06 8.05
N GLY A 125 7.59 0.75 9.15
CA GLY A 125 7.20 1.75 10.15
C GLY A 125 5.73 2.17 10.12
N GLY A 126 4.86 1.37 9.48
CA GLY A 126 3.41 1.51 9.52
C GLY A 126 2.94 2.86 8.99
N LEU A 127 2.35 3.68 9.86
CA LEU A 127 1.82 4.99 9.53
C LEU A 127 2.84 5.88 8.80
N ALA A 128 4.10 5.90 9.23
CA ALA A 128 5.12 6.73 8.58
C ALA A 128 5.32 6.35 7.10
N ALA A 129 5.28 5.06 6.77
CA ALA A 129 5.39 4.56 5.41
C ALA A 129 4.13 4.88 4.57
N GLN A 130 2.94 4.80 5.19
CA GLN A 130 1.68 5.20 4.56
C GLN A 130 1.68 6.70 4.18
N VAL A 131 2.19 7.55 5.07
CA VAL A 131 2.31 9.00 4.85
C VAL A 131 3.30 9.29 3.74
N ALA A 132 4.47 8.64 3.77
CA ALA A 132 5.47 8.76 2.70
C ALA A 132 4.89 8.36 1.33
N TYR A 133 4.13 7.26 1.28
CA TYR A 133 3.43 6.82 0.08
C TYR A 133 2.41 7.85 -0.41
N ALA A 134 1.59 8.43 0.48
CA ALA A 134 0.63 9.45 0.12
C ALA A 134 1.32 10.71 -0.46
N ARG A 135 2.38 11.18 0.18
CA ARG A 135 3.18 12.32 -0.32
C ARG A 135 3.72 12.06 -1.72
N GLN A 136 4.38 10.93 -1.90
CA GLN A 136 5.01 10.58 -3.18
C GLN A 136 3.96 10.40 -4.28
N SER A 137 2.87 9.70 -3.97
CA SER A 137 1.83 9.35 -4.95
C SER A 137 1.01 10.56 -5.38
N LEU A 138 0.77 11.51 -4.47
CA LEU A 138 -0.02 12.71 -4.73
C LEU A 138 0.83 13.90 -5.19
N GLY A 139 2.17 13.80 -5.12
CA GLY A 139 3.04 14.96 -5.28
C GLY A 139 2.81 16.03 -4.20
N GLY A 140 2.35 15.60 -3.02
CA GLY A 140 1.92 16.48 -1.94
C GLY A 140 2.99 16.70 -0.87
N HIS A 141 2.64 17.53 0.11
CA HIS A 141 3.46 17.79 1.30
C HIS A 141 2.66 17.56 2.58
N GLU A 142 3.37 17.22 3.65
CA GLU A 142 2.76 17.11 4.98
C GLU A 142 2.42 18.49 5.51
N VAL A 143 1.28 18.59 6.19
CA VAL A 143 0.86 19.79 6.91
C VAL A 143 0.38 19.39 8.30
N SER A 144 0.56 20.27 9.26
CA SER A 144 0.05 20.09 10.61
C SER A 144 -1.47 20.26 10.65
N ARG A 145 -2.10 19.71 11.70
CA ARG A 145 -3.51 19.95 11.99
C ARG A 145 -3.82 21.46 12.13
N ALA A 146 -2.90 22.25 12.67
CA ALA A 146 -3.08 23.69 12.81
C ALA A 146 -3.15 24.39 11.44
N GLU A 147 -2.28 24.00 10.51
CA GLU A 147 -2.26 24.51 9.13
C GLU A 147 -3.51 24.09 8.35
N ILE A 148 -3.98 22.85 8.51
CA ILE A 148 -5.26 22.40 7.94
C ILE A 148 -6.42 23.25 8.47
N ASN A 149 -6.54 23.39 9.79
CA ASN A 149 -7.62 24.16 10.39
C ASN A 149 -7.59 25.62 9.94
N HIS A 150 -6.40 26.23 9.87
CA HIS A 150 -6.24 27.59 9.36
C HIS A 150 -6.66 27.70 7.89
N SER A 151 -6.17 26.81 7.04
CA SER A 151 -6.46 26.81 5.59
C SER A 151 -7.94 26.58 5.30
N VAL A 152 -8.60 25.69 6.04
CA VAL A 152 -10.04 25.42 5.93
C VAL A 152 -10.85 26.63 6.38
N ALA A 153 -10.51 27.23 7.52
CA ALA A 153 -11.20 28.41 8.04
C ALA A 153 -11.04 29.64 7.13
N ALA A 154 -9.87 29.78 6.51
CA ALA A 154 -9.57 30.85 5.55
C ALA A 154 -10.15 30.59 4.15
N GLY A 155 -10.65 29.39 3.87
CA GLY A 155 -11.06 29.00 2.51
C GLY A 155 -9.89 29.01 1.51
N ALA A 156 -8.68 28.71 1.98
CA ALA A 156 -7.45 28.86 1.20
C ALA A 156 -7.24 27.76 0.15
N PHE A 157 -7.89 26.61 0.28
CA PHE A 157 -7.76 25.52 -0.67
C PHE A 157 -8.54 25.78 -1.95
N ALA A 158 -7.85 25.74 -3.08
CA ALA A 158 -8.46 25.83 -4.40
C ALA A 158 -9.29 24.56 -4.72
N ALA A 159 -10.27 24.69 -5.61
CA ALA A 159 -10.98 23.54 -6.16
C ALA A 159 -9.97 22.58 -6.83
N GLY A 160 -10.14 21.27 -6.58
CA GLY A 160 -9.22 20.23 -7.01
C GLY A 160 -8.16 19.86 -5.98
N THR A 161 -7.98 20.66 -4.91
CA THR A 161 -7.04 20.31 -3.83
C THR A 161 -7.39 18.94 -3.25
N GLN A 162 -6.42 18.04 -3.27
CA GLN A 162 -6.48 16.69 -2.73
C GLN A 162 -5.88 16.68 -1.32
N ILE A 163 -6.59 16.06 -0.39
CA ILE A 163 -6.20 15.96 1.01
C ILE A 163 -6.29 14.50 1.41
N TRP A 164 -5.16 13.88 1.67
CA TRP A 164 -5.10 12.60 2.38
C TRP A 164 -4.93 12.91 3.87
N PHE A 165 -5.67 12.22 4.73
CA PHE A 165 -5.60 12.47 6.17
C PHE A 165 -5.90 11.21 6.97
N GLY A 166 -5.29 11.10 8.15
CA GLY A 166 -5.39 9.87 8.92
C GLY A 166 -4.87 9.99 10.35
N ASN A 167 -4.80 8.82 10.98
CA ASN A 167 -4.11 8.57 12.24
C ASN A 167 -3.62 7.12 12.24
N SER A 168 -3.13 6.62 13.38
CA SER A 168 -2.64 5.25 13.52
C SER A 168 -3.67 4.14 13.29
N GLN A 169 -4.95 4.46 13.13
CA GLN A 169 -6.03 3.48 12.99
C GLN A 169 -6.68 3.51 11.61
N HIS A 170 -6.77 4.68 10.98
CA HIS A 170 -7.55 4.85 9.75
C HIS A 170 -7.11 6.06 8.94
N ALA A 171 -7.02 5.86 7.62
CA ALA A 171 -6.72 6.88 6.64
C ALA A 171 -7.89 7.07 5.67
N GLU A 172 -8.10 8.33 5.29
CA GLU A 172 -9.23 8.81 4.51
C GLU A 172 -8.74 9.85 3.49
N ALA A 173 -9.64 10.26 2.60
CA ALA A 173 -9.33 11.25 1.57
C ALA A 173 -10.41 12.32 1.48
N ALA A 174 -10.06 13.49 0.96
CA ALA A 174 -10.98 14.51 0.52
C ALA A 174 -10.47 15.22 -0.73
N VAL A 175 -11.39 15.70 -1.55
CA VAL A 175 -11.10 16.67 -2.62
C VAL A 175 -11.97 17.91 -2.45
N VAL A 176 -11.37 19.09 -2.64
CA VAL A 176 -12.11 20.35 -2.65
C VAL A 176 -12.87 20.49 -3.96
N THR A 177 -14.18 20.56 -3.87
CA THR A 177 -15.09 20.71 -5.01
C THR A 177 -15.07 22.14 -5.56
N SER A 178 -15.62 22.34 -6.77
CA SER A 178 -15.79 23.68 -7.36
C SER A 178 -16.65 24.65 -6.54
N GLN A 179 -17.44 24.13 -5.58
CA GLN A 179 -18.25 24.93 -4.66
C GLN A 179 -17.51 25.27 -3.34
N GLY A 180 -16.23 24.94 -3.22
CA GLY A 180 -15.47 25.11 -1.97
C GLY A 180 -15.89 24.15 -0.85
N LYS A 181 -16.67 23.10 -1.16
CA LYS A 181 -17.02 22.01 -0.26
C LYS A 181 -16.00 20.87 -0.37
N TYR A 182 -15.99 19.97 0.61
CA TYR A 182 -15.07 18.84 0.69
C TYR A 182 -15.83 17.56 0.40
N LEU A 183 -15.57 16.92 -0.74
CA LEU A 183 -16.04 15.58 -1.01
C LEU A 183 -15.08 14.60 -0.35
N MET A 184 -15.52 13.93 0.70
CA MET A 184 -14.68 13.10 1.55
C MET A 184 -14.98 11.64 1.33
N TYR A 185 -13.94 10.81 1.20
CA TYR A 185 -14.02 9.38 1.03
C TYR A 185 -13.53 8.63 2.26
N ASP A 186 -14.36 7.73 2.77
CA ASP A 186 -14.05 6.83 3.87
C ASP A 186 -13.95 5.37 3.37
N PRO A 187 -12.74 4.79 3.33
CA PRO A 187 -12.55 3.39 2.92
C PRO A 187 -13.35 2.38 3.72
N ASN A 188 -13.62 2.60 5.01
CA ASN A 188 -14.34 1.64 5.86
C ASN A 188 -15.81 1.49 5.44
N THR A 189 -16.42 2.56 4.94
CA THR A 189 -17.78 2.52 4.39
C THR A 189 -17.78 2.27 2.88
N GLY A 190 -16.67 2.60 2.21
CA GLY A 190 -16.52 2.58 0.77
C GLY A 190 -17.32 3.67 0.06
N LYS A 191 -17.70 4.73 0.78
CA LYS A 191 -18.59 5.80 0.29
C LYS A 191 -17.91 7.15 0.39
N ALA A 192 -18.38 8.08 -0.43
CA ALA A 192 -18.01 9.49 -0.30
C ALA A 192 -19.18 10.35 0.20
N VAL A 193 -18.88 11.39 0.97
CA VAL A 193 -19.84 12.32 1.56
C VAL A 193 -19.31 13.74 1.45
N THR A 194 -20.15 14.66 0.99
CA THR A 194 -19.79 16.07 0.91
C THR A 194 -20.03 16.78 2.24
N ARG A 195 -19.05 17.57 2.69
CA ARG A 195 -19.15 18.47 3.83
C ARG A 195 -18.81 19.90 3.45
N ASP A 196 -19.36 20.86 4.18
CA ASP A 196 -18.86 22.23 4.15
C ASP A 196 -17.54 22.36 4.95
N ALA A 197 -16.95 23.55 4.96
CA ALA A 197 -15.68 23.81 5.65
C ALA A 197 -15.75 23.50 7.16
N GLN A 198 -16.83 23.93 7.83
CA GLN A 198 -17.01 23.68 9.26
C GLN A 198 -17.18 22.18 9.56
N GLY A 199 -17.95 21.48 8.74
CA GLY A 199 -18.16 20.04 8.85
C GLY A 199 -16.88 19.25 8.59
N PHE A 200 -16.06 19.67 7.62
CA PHE A 200 -14.75 19.08 7.38
C PHE A 200 -13.79 19.30 8.56
N ALA A 201 -13.64 20.56 9.03
CA ALA A 201 -12.78 20.89 10.18
C ALA A 201 -13.18 20.12 11.45
N THR A 202 -14.48 20.03 11.71
CA THR A 202 -15.01 19.26 12.85
C THR A 202 -14.68 17.78 12.72
N TYR A 203 -14.82 17.24 11.51
CA TYR A 203 -14.54 15.83 11.25
C TYR A 203 -13.06 15.50 11.44
N VAL A 204 -12.15 16.30 10.91
CA VAL A 204 -10.70 16.00 10.96
C VAL A 204 -10.03 16.36 12.29
N ALA A 205 -10.78 16.88 13.27
CA ALA A 205 -10.22 17.30 14.56
C ALA A 205 -9.48 16.18 15.32
N HIS A 206 -9.89 14.92 15.12
CA HIS A 206 -9.32 13.72 15.73
C HIS A 206 -8.23 13.04 14.87
N LYS A 207 -7.88 13.63 13.73
CA LYS A 207 -6.80 13.18 12.85
C LYS A 207 -5.53 13.93 13.22
N ASP A 208 -4.39 13.29 13.03
CA ASP A 208 -3.08 13.84 13.42
C ASP A 208 -2.12 13.99 12.24
N THR A 209 -2.42 13.38 11.09
CA THR A 209 -1.55 13.38 9.93
C THR A 209 -2.30 13.77 8.67
N PHE A 210 -1.67 14.62 7.86
CA PHE A 210 -2.28 15.20 6.67
C PHE A 210 -1.25 15.36 5.56
N VAL A 211 -1.66 15.07 4.33
CA VAL A 211 -0.90 15.32 3.12
C VAL A 211 -1.80 16.09 2.16
N VAL A 212 -1.33 17.25 1.70
CA VAL A 212 -2.06 18.13 0.78
C VAL A 212 -1.33 18.22 -0.56
N SER A 213 -2.10 18.14 -1.65
CA SER A 213 -1.65 18.37 -3.02
C SER A 213 -2.68 19.21 -3.77
N GLY A 214 -2.26 20.22 -4.52
CA GLY A 214 -3.15 21.17 -5.19
C GLY A 214 -2.42 22.05 -6.18
#